data_AF-A0A0L0ULW9-F1
#
_entry.id   AF-A0A0L0ULW9-F1
#
_cell.length_a   1.000
_cell.length_b   1.000
_cell.length_c   1.000
_cell.angle_alpha   90.00
_cell.angle_beta   90.00
_cell.angle_gamma   90.00
#
_symmetry.space_group_name_H-M   'P 1'
#
loop_
_entity.id
_entity.type
_entity.pdbx_description
1 polymer ?
#
loop_
_entity_poly.entity_id
_entity_poly.type
_entity_poly.pdbx_seq_one_letter_code
_entity_poly.pdbx_strand_id
1 'polypeptide(L)'
;ITELNLENVYIINQRVETCAHQYRETFDIVTARALAPLNILSELCLGIVKVEGLFIAYKGLKVEEELALAQNSINTMGAKLINQFTVQLPNNYGQRTILHFQKYKLCALKYPRPYQQIKSKP
;
A
#
# COMPACT_ATOMS: atom_id res chain seq x y z
N ILE A 1 -18.44 -3.11 13.50
CA ILE A 1 -18.81 -1.71 13.16
C ILE A 1 -19.97 -1.28 14.03
N THR A 2 -21.10 -1.99 13.99
CA THR A 2 -22.29 -1.73 14.81
C THR A 2 -22.01 -1.74 16.31
N GLU A 3 -21.27 -2.74 16.81
CA GLU A 3 -20.90 -2.83 18.24
C GLU A 3 -20.01 -1.66 18.72
N LEU A 4 -19.22 -1.07 17.82
CA LEU A 4 -18.34 0.06 18.11
C LEU A 4 -19.00 1.42 17.78
N ASN A 5 -20.25 1.40 17.31
CA ASN A 5 -21.02 2.56 16.84
C ASN A 5 -20.22 3.48 15.88
N LEU A 6 -19.49 2.87 14.94
CA LEU A 6 -18.69 3.62 13.97
C LEU A 6 -19.55 4.09 12.79
N GLU A 7 -19.52 5.39 12.53
CA GLU A 7 -20.16 6.03 11.39
C GLU A 7 -19.17 6.20 10.22
N ASN A 8 -19.68 6.41 9.01
CA ASN A 8 -18.88 6.63 7.79
C ASN A 8 -17.90 5.49 7.45
N VAL A 9 -18.26 4.25 7.79
CA VAL A 9 -17.48 3.05 7.44
C VAL A 9 -18.18 2.26 6.34
N TYR A 10 -17.45 2.03 5.25
CA TYR A 10 -17.92 1.24 4.11
C TYR A 10 -17.08 -0.03 3.99
N ILE A 11 -17.73 -1.19 3.98
CA ILE A 11 -17.07 -2.48 3.75
C ILE A 11 -17.25 -2.86 2.29
N ILE A 12 -16.15 -3.09 1.59
CA ILE A 12 -16.14 -3.64 0.24
C ILE A 12 -15.59 -5.07 0.32
N ASN A 13 -16.46 -6.07 0.15
CA ASN A 13 -16.05 -7.48 0.12
C ASN A 13 -15.61 -7.88 -1.28
N GLN A 14 -14.44 -7.39 -1.71
CA GLN A 14 -13.86 -7.68 -3.02
C GLN A 14 -12.34 -7.73 -2.93
N ARG A 15 -11.70 -8.33 -3.93
CA ARG A 15 -10.24 -8.28 -4.09
C ARG A 15 -9.84 -6.89 -4.58
N VAL A 16 -8.72 -6.36 -4.06
CA VAL A 16 -8.28 -5.00 -4.37
C VAL A 16 -8.08 -4.81 -5.88
N GLU A 17 -7.45 -5.75 -6.57
CA GLU A 17 -7.24 -5.66 -8.02
C GLU A 17 -8.53 -5.68 -8.84
N THR A 18 -9.64 -6.15 -8.27
CA THR A 18 -10.95 -6.19 -8.94
C THR A 18 -11.69 -4.86 -8.78
N CYS A 19 -11.60 -4.22 -7.61
CA CYS A 19 -12.32 -2.98 -7.33
C CYS A 19 -11.48 -1.72 -7.56
N ALA A 20 -10.15 -1.81 -7.58
CA ALA A 20 -9.24 -0.66 -7.63
C ALA A 20 -9.46 0.25 -8.85
N HIS A 21 -9.93 -0.30 -9.98
CA HIS A 21 -10.26 0.51 -11.15
C HIS A 21 -11.44 1.48 -10.91
N GLN A 22 -12.39 1.12 -10.04
CA GLN A 22 -13.52 1.99 -9.66
C GLN A 22 -13.09 3.10 -8.69
N TYR A 23 -12.07 2.83 -7.87
CA TYR A 23 -11.55 3.76 -6.86
C TYR A 23 -10.21 4.36 -7.25
N ARG A 24 -9.91 4.39 -8.56
CA ARG A 24 -8.61 4.78 -9.07
C ARG A 24 -8.26 6.19 -8.61
N GLU A 25 -7.14 6.29 -7.90
CA GLU A 25 -6.54 7.57 -7.50
C GLU A 25 -7.53 8.51 -6.78
N THR A 26 -8.40 7.94 -5.92
CA THR A 26 -9.47 8.67 -5.21
C THR A 26 -9.20 8.91 -3.73
N PHE A 27 -8.43 8.04 -3.07
CA PHE A 27 -8.23 8.13 -1.63
C PHE A 27 -7.06 9.04 -1.25
N ASP A 28 -7.27 9.88 -0.23
CA ASP A 28 -6.23 10.71 0.37
C ASP A 28 -5.12 9.86 0.99
N ILE A 29 -5.52 8.81 1.73
CA ILE A 29 -4.63 7.93 2.45
C ILE A 29 -5.07 6.48 2.21
N VAL A 30 -4.11 5.63 1.87
CA VAL A 30 -4.29 4.18 1.82
C VAL A 30 -3.29 3.54 2.76
N THR A 31 -3.74 2.57 3.56
CA THR A 31 -2.85 1.83 4.46
C THR A 31 -3.05 0.34 4.36
N ALA A 32 -2.00 -0.43 4.61
CA ALA A 32 -2.07 -1.88 4.64
C ALA A 32 -1.10 -2.48 5.66
N ARG A 33 -1.55 -3.54 6.32
CA ARG A 33 -0.79 -4.33 7.32
C ARG A 33 -0.99 -5.82 7.06
N ALA A 34 0.09 -6.59 7.09
CA ALA A 34 0.09 -8.05 6.98
C ALA A 34 -0.63 -8.60 5.72
N LEU A 35 -0.48 -7.93 4.58
CA LEU A 35 -1.17 -8.30 3.33
C LEU A 35 -0.24 -8.99 2.31
N ALA A 36 0.88 -8.36 1.94
CA ALA A 36 1.81 -8.85 0.93
C ALA A 36 3.20 -8.19 1.07
N PRO A 37 4.25 -8.73 0.40
CA PRO A 37 5.53 -8.03 0.22
C PRO A 37 5.35 -6.69 -0.50
N LEU A 38 6.28 -5.74 -0.27
CA LEU A 38 6.11 -4.34 -0.67
C LEU A 38 6.00 -4.14 -2.18
N ASN A 39 6.65 -4.95 -3.00
CA ASN A 39 6.54 -4.89 -4.47
C ASN A 39 5.10 -5.15 -4.96
N ILE A 40 4.46 -6.19 -4.42
CA ILE A 40 3.04 -6.49 -4.71
C ILE A 40 2.13 -5.42 -4.09
N LEU A 41 2.41 -5.03 -2.84
CA LEU A 41 1.60 -4.08 -2.09
C LEU A 41 1.57 -2.70 -2.76
N SER A 42 2.70 -2.27 -3.33
CA SER A 42 2.83 -0.99 -4.03
C SER A 42 1.85 -0.91 -5.20
N GLU A 43 1.73 -1.95 -6.00
CA GLU A 43 0.79 -1.96 -7.13
C GLU A 43 -0.67 -1.97 -6.67
N LEU A 44 -1.01 -2.80 -5.67
CA LEU A 44 -2.37 -2.89 -5.14
C LEU A 44 -2.84 -1.60 -4.48
N CYS A 45 -1.97 -0.93 -3.71
CA CYS A 45 -2.36 0.23 -2.92
C CYS A 45 -2.18 1.55 -3.66
N LEU A 46 -1.07 1.77 -4.36
CA LEU A 46 -0.80 3.08 -4.99
C LEU A 46 -1.72 3.37 -6.19
N GLY A 47 -2.39 2.37 -6.75
CA GLY A 47 -3.37 2.54 -7.83
C GLY A 47 -4.65 3.27 -7.39
N ILE A 48 -4.94 3.29 -6.09
CA ILE A 48 -6.14 3.92 -5.53
C ILE A 48 -5.82 5.18 -4.71
N VAL A 49 -4.54 5.52 -4.51
CA VAL A 49 -4.08 6.75 -3.85
C VAL A 49 -4.10 7.90 -4.86
N LYS A 50 -4.73 9.02 -4.50
CA LYS A 50 -4.73 10.23 -5.33
C LYS A 50 -3.34 10.84 -5.47
N VAL A 51 -3.10 11.65 -6.51
CA VAL A 51 -1.87 12.46 -6.59
C VAL A 51 -1.81 13.42 -5.39
N GLU A 52 -0.62 13.56 -4.81
CA GLU A 52 -0.34 14.20 -3.51
C GLU A 52 -0.89 13.45 -2.28
N GLY A 53 -1.55 12.31 -2.46
CA GLY A 53 -1.97 11.41 -1.38
C GLY A 53 -0.83 10.54 -0.84
N LEU A 54 -1.15 9.80 0.23
CA LEU A 54 -0.20 8.95 0.94
C LEU A 54 -0.58 7.47 0.90
N PHE A 55 0.44 6.64 0.66
CA PHE A 55 0.38 5.22 0.99
C PHE A 55 1.24 4.95 2.23
N ILE A 56 0.62 4.42 3.28
CA ILE A 56 1.26 4.10 4.56
C ILE A 56 1.35 2.58 4.72
N ALA A 57 2.56 2.03 4.56
CA ALA A 57 2.80 0.59 4.65
C ALA A 57 3.37 0.22 6.03
N TYR A 58 2.73 -0.73 6.71
CA TYR A 58 3.24 -1.30 7.96
C TYR A 58 4.07 -2.56 7.67
N LYS A 59 5.35 -2.53 8.01
CA LYS A 59 6.34 -3.57 7.70
C LYS A 59 7.09 -4.06 8.94
N GLY A 60 7.69 -5.25 8.79
CA GLY A 60 8.50 -5.91 9.81
C GLY A 60 10.00 -5.67 9.62
N LEU A 61 10.80 -6.65 10.04
CA LEU A 61 12.26 -6.56 10.11
C LEU A 61 12.96 -6.45 8.75
N LYS A 62 12.36 -6.99 7.68
CA LYS A 62 12.98 -7.09 6.34
C LYS A 62 12.72 -5.86 5.45
N VAL A 63 12.59 -4.68 6.06
CA VAL A 63 12.12 -3.49 5.34
C VAL A 63 13.06 -3.05 4.22
N GLU A 64 14.37 -3.12 4.44
CA GLU A 64 15.38 -2.70 3.44
C GLU A 64 15.40 -3.64 2.22
N GLU A 65 15.29 -4.95 2.46
CA GLU A 65 15.17 -5.95 1.38
C GLU A 65 13.89 -5.73 0.58
N GLU A 66 12.76 -5.51 1.27
CA GLU A 66 11.49 -5.23 0.61
C GLU A 66 11.49 -3.91 -0.17
N LEU A 67 12.15 -2.86 0.32
CA LEU A 67 12.32 -1.59 -0.37
C LEU A 67 13.13 -1.75 -1.65
N ALA A 68 14.27 -2.45 -1.58
CA ALA A 68 15.11 -2.74 -2.74
C ALA A 68 14.33 -3.48 -3.83
N LEU A 69 13.55 -4.50 -3.45
CA LEU A 69 12.70 -5.26 -4.38
C LEU A 69 11.52 -4.44 -4.94
N ALA A 70 10.99 -3.50 -4.16
CA ALA A 70 9.82 -2.72 -4.53
C ALA A 70 10.14 -1.46 -5.35
N GLN A 71 11.40 -1.04 -5.42
CA GLN A 71 11.80 0.24 -6.01
C GLN A 71 11.21 0.48 -7.41
N ASN A 72 11.23 -0.55 -8.27
CA ASN A 72 10.65 -0.44 -9.62
C ASN A 72 9.11 -0.30 -9.58
N SER A 73 8.43 -1.10 -8.76
CA SER A 73 6.97 -1.03 -8.61
C SER A 73 6.53 0.34 -8.06
N ILE A 74 7.24 0.89 -7.07
CA ILE A 74 6.97 2.20 -6.47
C ILE A 74 7.11 3.31 -7.53
N ASN A 75 8.20 3.29 -8.31
CA ASN A 75 8.46 4.26 -9.38
C ASN A 75 7.43 4.15 -10.52
N THR A 76 7.10 2.92 -10.91
CA THR A 76 6.09 2.62 -11.94
C THR A 76 4.73 3.15 -11.54
N MET A 77 4.38 3.01 -10.26
CA MET A 77 3.14 3.49 -9.68
C MET A 77 3.16 4.99 -9.37
N GLY A 78 4.27 5.69 -9.61
CA GLY A 78 4.36 7.14 -9.48
C GLY A 78 4.41 7.63 -8.04
N ALA A 79 5.11 6.90 -7.16
CA ALA A 79 5.29 7.29 -5.77
C ALA A 79 6.77 7.32 -5.36
N LYS A 80 7.04 8.00 -4.25
CA LYS A 80 8.38 8.09 -3.64
C LYS A 80 8.28 7.91 -2.13
N LEU A 81 9.25 7.25 -1.52
CA LEU A 81 9.36 7.18 -0.06
C LEU A 81 9.71 8.58 0.47
N ILE A 82 8.93 9.11 1.40
CA ILE A 82 9.17 10.42 2.03
C ILE A 82 9.55 10.31 3.51
N ASN A 83 9.10 9.26 4.20
CA ASN A 83 9.45 9.01 5.60
C ASN A 83 9.50 7.51 5.92
N GLN A 84 10.34 7.16 6.87
CA GLN A 84 10.47 5.82 7.44
C GLN A 84 10.58 5.95 8.95
N PHE A 85 9.65 5.32 9.66
CA PHE A 85 9.61 5.33 11.13
C PHE A 85 9.80 3.92 11.65
N THR A 86 10.91 3.68 12.36
CA THR A 86 11.22 2.39 12.97
C THR A 86 10.96 2.45 14.46
N VAL A 87 10.17 1.52 14.98
CA VAL A 87 9.76 1.45 16.39
C VAL A 87 9.98 0.03 16.92
N GLN A 88 10.51 -0.07 18.15
CA GLN A 88 10.47 -1.31 18.91
C GLN A 88 9.12 -1.40 19.62
N LEU A 89 8.38 -2.48 19.39
CA LEU A 89 7.12 -2.69 20.09
C LEU A 89 7.39 -3.07 21.55
N PRO A 90 6.49 -2.69 22.49
CA PRO A 90 6.58 -3.13 23.87
C PRO A 90 6.52 -4.66 23.99
N ASN A 91 6.94 -5.18 25.15
CA ASN A 91 6.87 -6.60 25.49
C ASN A 91 7.64 -7.52 24.53
N ASN A 92 8.72 -7.04 23.92
CA ASN A 92 9.53 -7.79 22.96
C ASN A 92 8.76 -8.33 21.75
N TYR A 93 7.68 -7.66 21.30
CA TYR A 93 6.96 -8.04 20.07
C TYR A 93 7.70 -7.69 18.75
N GLY A 94 8.96 -7.29 18.89
CA GLY A 94 9.91 -7.03 17.82
C GLY A 94 9.77 -5.64 17.20
N GLN A 95 10.64 -5.38 16.23
CA GLN A 95 10.70 -4.11 15.52
C GLN A 95 9.63 -4.03 14.43
N ARG A 96 9.09 -2.84 14.22
CA ARG A 96 8.17 -2.52 13.13
C ARG A 96 8.58 -1.23 12.47
N THR A 97 8.32 -1.15 11.17
CA THR A 97 8.65 0.00 10.36
C THR A 97 7.40 0.49 9.64
N ILE A 98 7.10 1.78 9.76
CA ILE A 98 6.03 2.46 9.04
C ILE A 98 6.67 3.27 7.92
N LEU A 99 6.32 2.95 6.67
CA LEU A 99 6.82 3.62 5.48
C LEU A 99 5.75 4.54 4.92
N HIS A 100 6.10 5.79 4.64
CA HIS A 100 5.22 6.76 4.00
C HIS A 100 5.66 6.99 2.56
N PHE A 101 4.80 6.66 1.61
CA PHE A 101 5.01 6.92 0.20
C PHE A 101 4.07 8.03 -0.27
N GLN A 102 4.62 9.09 -0.88
CA GLN A 102 3.84 10.15 -1.51
C GLN A 102 3.65 9.83 -2.99
N LYS A 103 2.40 9.84 -3.45
CA LYS A 103 2.06 9.74 -4.87
C LYS A 103 2.31 11.09 -5.55
N TYR A 104 3.14 11.13 -6.59
CA TYR A 104 3.52 12.37 -7.27
C TYR A 104 3.09 12.45 -8.74
N LYS A 105 2.60 11.36 -9.33
CA LYS A 105 2.06 11.33 -10.70
C LYS A 105 1.02 10.24 -10.87
N LEU A 106 0.19 10.34 -11.90
CA LEU A 106 -0.73 9.28 -12.27
C LEU A 106 0.03 8.02 -12.70
N CYS A 107 -0.50 6.83 -12.39
CA CYS A 107 -0.01 5.59 -12.99
C CYS A 107 -0.74 5.26 -14.31
N ALA A 108 -0.25 4.29 -15.08
CA ALA A 108 -0.92 3.87 -16.31
C ALA A 108 -2.25 3.13 -16.01
N LEU A 109 -3.22 3.23 -16.92
CA LEU A 109 -4.57 2.66 -16.74
C LEU A 109 -4.60 1.14 -16.56
N LYS A 110 -3.57 0.44 -17.06
CA LYS A 110 -3.43 -1.02 -16.92
C LYS A 110 -3.18 -1.50 -15.48
N TYR A 111 -2.90 -0.58 -14.55
CA TYR A 111 -2.61 -0.89 -13.15
C TYR A 111 -3.82 -0.59 -12.24
N PRO A 112 -4.03 -1.38 -11.18
CA PRO A 112 -3.30 -2.61 -10.87
C PRO A 112 -3.64 -3.74 -11.84
N ARG A 113 -2.69 -4.65 -12.09
CA ARG A 113 -2.90 -5.85 -12.89
C ARG A 113 -3.65 -6.91 -12.08
N PRO A 114 -4.20 -7.96 -12.73
CA PRO A 114 -4.68 -9.14 -12.02
C PRO A 114 -3.62 -9.72 -11.07
N TYR A 115 -4.00 -10.14 -9.86
CA TYR A 115 -3.05 -10.53 -8.81
C TYR A 115 -2.06 -11.62 -9.22
N GLN A 116 -2.49 -12.58 -10.05
CA GLN A 116 -1.58 -13.61 -10.57
C GLN A 116 -0.44 -13.02 -11.42
N GLN A 117 -0.70 -11.94 -12.15
CA GLN A 117 0.32 -11.24 -12.93
C GLN A 117 1.27 -10.44 -12.01
N ILE A 118 0.72 -9.78 -10.98
CA ILE A 118 1.54 -9.10 -9.98
C ILE A 118 2.45 -10.10 -9.26
N LYS A 119 1.91 -11.23 -8.82
CA LYS A 119 2.66 -12.25 -8.09
C LYS A 119 3.77 -12.89 -8.94
N SER A 120 3.50 -13.15 -10.22
CA SER A 120 4.47 -13.78 -11.13
C SER A 120 5.56 -12.82 -11.61
N LYS A 121 5.23 -11.53 -11.78
CA LYS A 121 6.14 -10.47 -12.22
C LYS A 121 5.85 -9.18 -11.44
N PRO A 122 6.31 -9.12 -10.16
CA PRO A 122 6.08 -7.98 -9.28
C PRO A 122 6.74 -6.69 -9.79
#